data_AF-A0A828ZVF4-F1
#
_entry.id   AF-A0A828ZVF4-F1
#
_cell.length_a   1.000
_cell.length_b   1.000
_cell.length_c   1.000
_cell.angle_alpha   90.00
_cell.angle_beta   90.00
_cell.angle_gamma   90.00
#
_symmetry.space_group_name_H-M   'P 1'
#
loop_
_entity.id
_entity.type
_entity.pdbx_description
1 polymer ?
#
loop_
_entity_poly.entity_id
_entity_poly.type
_entity_poly.pdbx_seq_one_letter_code
_entity_poly.pdbx_strand_id
1 'polypeptide(L)'
;MSWEESTDNNQVAGYYIYRDGQRVAQTTHTRYTDTGLETNTPYTYTVSAFDASGNVSEKSLPITITTESEDPAPGYEEWNPEKAYVKGDIVTYQGKVYQAKWWNQGEEPGSNEWGAWELIG
;
A
#
# COMPACT_ATOMS: atom_id res chain seq x y z
N MET A 1 3.32 10.17 -4.75
CA MET A 1 2.51 11.42 -4.65
C MET A 1 3.30 12.61 -5.19
N SER A 2 2.60 13.66 -5.65
CA SER A 2 3.14 14.96 -6.07
C SER A 2 2.30 16.09 -5.43
N TRP A 3 2.94 17.16 -4.96
CA TRP A 3 2.27 18.33 -4.35
C TRP A 3 2.72 19.64 -5.04
N GLU A 4 1.91 20.70 -4.93
CA GLU A 4 2.23 22.02 -5.47
C GLU A 4 3.30 22.74 -4.63
N GLU A 5 4.17 23.54 -5.28
CA GLU A 5 5.16 24.37 -4.59
C GLU A 5 4.50 25.44 -3.71
N SER A 6 5.21 25.89 -2.67
CA SER A 6 4.72 26.94 -1.78
C SER A 6 4.72 28.30 -2.50
N THR A 7 3.76 29.16 -2.20
CA THR A 7 3.60 30.46 -2.88
C THR A 7 4.67 31.51 -2.54
N ASP A 8 5.48 31.29 -1.49
CA ASP A 8 6.60 32.16 -1.09
C ASP A 8 7.96 31.49 -1.40
N ASN A 9 8.34 31.45 -2.67
CA ASN A 9 9.43 30.60 -3.17
C ASN A 9 10.86 31.16 -3.01
N ASN A 10 11.07 32.22 -2.22
CA ASN A 10 12.40 32.85 -2.09
C ASN A 10 13.25 32.35 -0.91
N GLN A 11 12.71 31.50 -0.03
CA GLN A 11 13.43 31.01 1.18
C GLN A 11 13.21 29.52 1.50
N VAL A 12 12.46 28.76 0.70
CA VAL A 12 12.23 27.33 0.97
C VAL A 12 13.51 26.54 0.69
N ALA A 13 14.06 25.92 1.73
CA ALA A 13 15.20 25.01 1.64
C ALA A 13 14.77 23.56 1.37
N GLY A 14 13.52 23.21 1.67
CA GLY A 14 12.93 21.93 1.31
C GLY A 14 11.61 21.66 2.02
N TYR A 15 11.23 20.38 2.03
CA TYR A 15 9.96 19.89 2.55
C TYR A 15 10.16 18.70 3.50
N TYR A 16 9.41 18.70 4.60
CA TYR A 16 9.21 17.53 5.46
C TYR A 16 7.93 16.81 5.05
N ILE A 17 8.02 15.49 4.85
CA ILE A 17 6.89 14.64 4.51
C ILE A 17 6.53 13.82 5.73
N TYR A 18 5.26 13.83 6.08
CA TYR A 18 4.70 13.09 7.19
C TYR A 18 3.74 12.02 6.67
N ARG A 19 3.84 10.81 7.22
CA ARG A 19 2.88 9.71 7.05
C ARG A 19 2.27 9.43 8.42
N ASP A 20 0.95 9.48 8.50
CA ASP A 20 0.17 9.29 9.73
C ASP A 20 0.66 10.17 10.90
N GLY A 21 1.07 11.39 10.56
CA GLY A 21 1.60 12.38 11.49
C GLY A 21 3.09 12.22 11.86
N GLN A 22 3.74 11.11 11.50
CA GLN A 22 5.17 10.90 11.71
C GLN A 22 5.98 11.36 10.51
N ARG A 23 7.10 12.07 10.74
CA ARG A 23 8.00 12.47 9.66
C ARG A 23 8.70 11.23 9.09
N VAL A 24 8.43 10.91 7.82
CA VAL A 24 9.03 9.77 7.13
C VAL A 24 10.16 10.17 6.18
N ALA A 25 10.16 11.42 5.70
CA ALA A 25 11.18 11.88 4.77
C ALA A 25 11.42 13.39 4.81
N GLN A 26 12.53 13.79 4.21
CA GLN A 26 12.90 15.16 3.88
C GLN A 26 13.35 15.21 2.43
N THR A 27 12.90 16.20 1.66
CA THR A 27 13.26 16.34 0.24
C THR A 27 13.36 17.82 -0.14
N THR A 28 14.20 18.11 -1.13
CA THR A 28 14.25 19.42 -1.78
C THR A 28 13.36 19.48 -3.03
N HIS A 29 12.75 18.37 -3.42
CA HIS A 29 11.91 18.24 -4.61
C HIS A 29 10.43 18.08 -4.22
N THR A 30 9.51 18.50 -5.06
CA THR A 30 8.05 18.33 -4.89
C THR A 30 7.53 16.94 -5.22
N ARG A 31 8.37 15.91 -5.01
CA ARG A 31 8.04 14.51 -5.25
C ARG A 31 8.68 13.62 -4.20
N TYR A 32 7.93 12.61 -3.78
CA TYR A 32 8.39 11.55 -2.90
C TYR A 32 7.77 10.21 -3.31
N THR A 33 8.60 9.18 -3.29
CA THR A 33 8.20 7.78 -3.42
C THR A 33 8.36 7.12 -2.06
N ASP A 34 7.25 6.70 -1.47
CA ASP A 34 7.27 5.91 -0.24
C ASP A 34 7.36 4.42 -0.58
N THR A 35 8.09 3.64 0.20
CA THR A 35 8.33 2.21 -0.04
C THR A 35 8.12 1.41 1.24
N GLY A 36 7.78 0.12 1.12
CA GLY A 36 7.53 -0.74 2.29
C GLY A 36 6.18 -0.45 2.96
N LEU A 37 5.18 -0.04 2.17
CA LEU A 37 3.80 0.11 2.61
C LEU A 37 3.07 -1.23 2.53
N GLU A 38 2.13 -1.46 3.44
CA GLU A 38 1.20 -2.58 3.36
C GLU A 38 0.16 -2.31 2.26
N THR A 39 -0.29 -3.36 1.59
CA THR A 39 -1.29 -3.30 0.50
C THR A 39 -2.70 -3.14 1.07
N ASN A 40 -3.59 -2.48 0.32
CA ASN A 40 -4.95 -2.18 0.77
C ASN A 40 -5.01 -1.42 2.13
N THR A 41 -3.95 -0.68 2.45
CA THR A 41 -3.83 0.07 3.70
C THR A 41 -3.94 1.56 3.40
N PRO A 42 -4.88 2.28 4.03
CA PRO A 42 -4.98 3.73 3.91
C PRO A 42 -3.86 4.41 4.68
N TYR A 43 -3.13 5.30 4.02
CA TYR A 43 -2.09 6.13 4.61
C TYR A 43 -2.42 7.61 4.42
N THR A 44 -2.27 8.41 5.48
CA THR A 44 -2.51 9.84 5.43
C THR A 44 -1.21 10.61 5.38
N TYR A 45 -1.08 11.48 4.39
CA TYR A 45 0.13 12.25 4.18
C TYR A 45 -0.10 13.75 4.32
N THR A 46 0.88 14.42 4.92
CA THR A 46 0.95 15.89 4.99
C THR A 46 2.37 16.34 4.70
N VAL A 47 2.52 17.59 4.26
CA VAL A 47 3.82 18.18 3.93
C VAL A 47 3.97 19.53 4.64
N SER A 48 5.16 19.83 5.17
CA SER A 48 5.53 21.18 5.63
C SER A 48 6.76 21.66 4.88
N ALA A 49 6.82 22.95 4.56
CA ALA A 49 8.02 23.58 4.03
C ALA A 49 8.96 23.97 5.19
N PHE A 50 10.26 24.00 4.94
CA PHE A 50 11.23 24.58 5.87
C PHE A 50 12.23 25.48 5.14
N ASP A 51 12.76 26.48 5.83
CA ASP A 51 13.77 27.40 5.31
C ASP A 51 15.20 27.05 5.76
N ALA A 52 16.20 27.73 5.20
CA ALA A 52 17.60 27.51 5.52
C ALA A 52 17.98 27.91 6.97
N SER A 53 17.09 28.66 7.64
CA SER A 53 17.23 29.06 9.05
C SER A 53 16.59 28.05 10.01
N GLY A 54 15.90 27.03 9.49
CA GLY A 54 15.22 25.99 10.25
C GLY A 54 13.78 26.31 10.63
N ASN A 55 13.18 27.40 10.13
CA ASN A 55 11.76 27.66 10.34
C ASN A 55 10.92 26.68 9.53
N VAL A 56 9.82 26.20 10.11
CA VAL A 56 8.93 25.21 9.50
C VAL A 56 7.52 25.79 9.39
N SER A 57 6.90 25.65 8.22
CA SER A 57 5.52 26.09 7.97
C SER A 57 4.50 25.21 8.70
N GLU A 58 3.23 25.66 8.70
CA GLU A 58 2.10 24.77 8.98
C GLU A 58 2.09 23.59 7.99
N LYS A 59 1.46 22.49 8.40
CA LYS A 59 1.26 21.31 7.54
C LYS A 59 0.21 21.61 6.48
N SER A 60 0.39 21.01 5.30
CA SER A 60 -0.62 21.00 4.24
C SER A 60 -1.91 20.34 4.70
N LEU A 61 -2.96 20.51 3.90
CA LEU A 61 -4.14 19.65 4.01
C LEU A 61 -3.73 18.17 3.88
N PRO A 62 -4.34 17.27 4.67
CA PRO A 62 -4.04 15.85 4.58
C PRO A 62 -4.60 15.25 3.29
N ILE A 63 -3.80 14.39 2.66
CA ILE A 63 -4.24 13.55 1.56
C ILE A 63 -4.17 12.11 2.03
N THR A 64 -5.29 11.40 1.96
CA THR A 64 -5.34 9.96 2.22
C THR A 64 -5.25 9.22 0.90
N ILE A 65 -4.25 8.34 0.80
CA ILE A 65 -4.12 7.40 -0.32
C ILE A 65 -4.21 5.98 0.23
N THR A 66 -4.99 5.13 -0.43
CA THR A 66 -5.01 3.69 -0.15
C THR A 66 -4.07 3.02 -1.13
N THR A 67 -3.13 2.23 -0.63
CA THR A 67 -2.29 1.40 -1.49
C THR A 67 -3.17 0.42 -2.28
N GLU A 68 -2.78 0.13 -3.51
CA GLU A 68 -3.48 -0.90 -4.29
C GLU A 68 -3.47 -2.22 -3.51
N SER A 69 -4.56 -2.97 -3.63
CA SER A 69 -4.54 -4.38 -3.30
C SER A 69 -3.45 -5.05 -4.14
N GLU A 70 -2.80 -6.09 -3.60
CA GLU A 70 -2.00 -6.94 -4.47
C GLU A 70 -2.94 -7.47 -5.56
N ASP A 71 -2.75 -6.99 -6.80
CA ASP A 71 -3.54 -7.45 -7.93
C ASP A 71 -3.41 -8.98 -7.98
N PRO A 72 -4.52 -9.70 -8.20
CA PRO A 72 -4.43 -11.14 -8.44
C PRO A 72 -3.47 -11.35 -9.61
N ALA A 73 -2.48 -12.24 -9.44
CA ALA A 73 -1.57 -12.60 -10.51
C ALA A 73 -2.37 -12.84 -11.81
N PRO A 74 -1.98 -12.23 -12.95
CA PRO A 74 -2.83 -12.21 -14.13
C PRO A 74 -3.14 -13.63 -14.61
N GLY A 75 -4.43 -13.99 -14.56
CA GLY A 75 -4.94 -15.26 -15.08
C GLY A 75 -5.72 -16.13 -14.10
N TYR A 76 -5.78 -15.78 -12.81
CA TYR A 76 -6.52 -16.55 -11.80
C TYR A 76 -7.63 -15.72 -11.15
N GLU A 77 -8.66 -16.39 -10.67
CA GLU A 77 -9.78 -15.76 -9.98
C GLU A 77 -9.41 -15.41 -8.53
N GLU A 78 -9.95 -14.32 -7.97
CA GLU A 78 -9.78 -14.02 -6.54
C GLU A 78 -10.54 -15.04 -5.69
N TRP A 79 -9.91 -15.51 -4.60
CA TRP A 79 -10.54 -16.45 -3.68
C TRP A 79 -11.82 -15.84 -3.08
N ASN A 80 -12.90 -16.61 -3.13
CA ASN A 80 -14.20 -16.24 -2.60
C ASN A 80 -14.65 -17.27 -1.54
N PRO A 81 -14.89 -16.87 -0.28
CA PRO A 81 -15.31 -17.79 0.78
C PRO A 81 -16.65 -18.49 0.49
N GLU A 82 -17.52 -17.90 -0.33
CA GLU A 82 -18.82 -18.46 -0.67
C GLU A 82 -18.76 -19.47 -1.83
N LYS A 83 -17.66 -19.51 -2.58
CA LYS A 83 -17.48 -20.43 -3.70
C LYS A 83 -16.85 -21.75 -3.23
N ALA A 84 -17.40 -22.86 -3.72
CA ALA A 84 -16.78 -24.16 -3.56
C ALA A 84 -15.74 -24.39 -4.66
N TYR A 85 -14.56 -24.87 -4.26
CA TYR A 85 -13.43 -25.16 -5.12
C TYR A 85 -13.14 -26.66 -5.10
N VAL A 86 -12.72 -27.21 -6.23
CA VAL A 86 -12.32 -28.61 -6.38
C VAL A 86 -10.81 -28.73 -6.58
N LYS A 87 -10.28 -29.94 -6.43
CA LYS A 87 -8.86 -30.21 -6.66
C LYS A 87 -8.41 -29.68 -8.02
N GLY A 88 -7.38 -28.85 -8.01
CA GLY A 88 -6.77 -28.28 -9.20
C GLY A 88 -7.21 -26.85 -9.51
N ASP A 89 -8.31 -26.35 -8.92
CA ASP A 89 -8.72 -24.96 -9.06
C ASP A 89 -7.63 -24.02 -8.52
N ILE A 90 -7.44 -22.89 -9.20
CA ILE A 90 -6.40 -21.91 -8.86
C ILE A 90 -7.06 -20.58 -8.56
N VAL A 91 -6.73 -20.03 -7.39
CA VAL A 91 -7.21 -18.74 -6.92
C VAL A 91 -6.06 -17.85 -6.52
N THR A 92 -6.31 -16.56 -6.45
CA THR A 92 -5.42 -15.57 -5.87
C THR A 92 -5.97 -15.06 -4.55
N TYR A 93 -5.13 -14.94 -3.53
CA TYR A 93 -5.49 -14.40 -2.22
C TYR A 93 -4.29 -13.68 -1.63
N GLN A 94 -4.45 -12.39 -1.29
CA GLN A 94 -3.36 -11.53 -0.78
C GLN A 94 -2.10 -11.59 -1.68
N GLY A 95 -2.28 -11.32 -2.98
CA GLY A 95 -1.21 -11.31 -3.98
C GLY A 95 -0.57 -12.65 -4.34
N LYS A 96 -0.92 -13.71 -3.61
CA LYS A 96 -0.37 -15.06 -3.79
C LYS A 96 -1.33 -15.94 -4.56
N VAL A 97 -0.79 -16.89 -5.29
CA VAL A 97 -1.51 -17.89 -6.09
C VAL A 97 -1.57 -19.20 -5.34
N TYR A 98 -2.77 -19.73 -5.16
CA TYR A 98 -3.02 -20.99 -4.48
C TYR A 98 -3.76 -21.98 -5.36
N GLN A 99 -3.37 -23.25 -5.26
CA GLN A 99 -4.08 -24.36 -5.87
C GLN A 99 -4.83 -25.18 -4.82
N ALA A 100 -6.09 -25.53 -5.09
CA ALA A 100 -6.87 -26.40 -4.23
C ALA A 100 -6.35 -27.85 -4.33
N LYS A 101 -6.01 -28.47 -3.19
CA LYS A 101 -5.56 -29.86 -3.08
C LYS A 101 -6.72 -30.86 -3.08
N TRP A 102 -7.89 -30.42 -2.60
CA TRP A 102 -9.15 -31.17 -2.57
C TRP A 102 -10.34 -30.21 -2.51
N TRP A 103 -11.55 -30.77 -2.52
CA TRP A 103 -12.78 -29.99 -2.40
C TRP A 103 -12.78 -29.15 -1.11
N ASN A 104 -13.04 -27.86 -1.22
CA ASN A 104 -13.17 -26.97 -0.07
C ASN A 104 -14.12 -25.79 -0.36
N GLN A 105 -14.65 -25.18 0.69
CA GLN A 105 -15.45 -23.95 0.64
C GLN A 105 -15.25 -23.18 1.93
N GLY A 106 -14.99 -21.87 1.84
CA GLY A 106 -14.80 -21.00 3.00
C GLY A 106 -13.46 -21.16 3.74
N GLU A 107 -12.60 -22.09 3.34
CA GLU A 107 -11.25 -22.21 3.92
C GLU A 107 -10.32 -21.15 3.32
N GLU A 108 -9.77 -20.27 4.16
CA GLU A 108 -8.85 -19.20 3.75
C GLU A 108 -7.50 -19.77 3.25
N PRO A 109 -7.05 -19.42 2.03
CA PRO A 109 -5.75 -19.85 1.53
C PRO A 109 -4.59 -19.35 2.40
N GLY A 110 -3.64 -20.23 2.70
CA GLY A 110 -2.48 -19.90 3.55
C GLY A 110 -2.77 -19.84 5.05
N SER A 111 -4.01 -20.09 5.49
CA SER A 111 -4.35 -20.15 6.92
C SER A 111 -3.64 -21.28 7.67
N ASN A 112 -3.31 -22.38 7.00
CA ASN A 112 -2.63 -23.53 7.58
C ASN A 112 -1.85 -24.36 6.52
N GLU A 113 -0.65 -24.85 6.87
CA GLU A 113 0.23 -25.59 5.94
C GLU A 113 -0.36 -26.93 5.48
N TRP A 114 -1.29 -27.50 6.26
CA TRP A 114 -1.97 -28.77 5.96
C TRP A 114 -3.36 -28.56 5.34
N GLY A 115 -3.70 -27.32 4.96
CA GLY A 115 -5.06 -26.91 4.61
C GLY A 115 -5.48 -27.36 3.23
N ALA A 116 -6.64 -26.94 2.75
CA ALA A 116 -7.07 -27.26 1.38
C ALA A 116 -6.24 -26.57 0.29
N TRP A 117 -5.49 -25.52 0.63
CA TRP A 117 -4.74 -24.70 -0.33
C TRP A 117 -3.25 -24.97 -0.30
N GLU A 118 -2.63 -24.95 -1.48
CA GLU A 118 -1.19 -25.05 -1.69
C GLU A 118 -0.70 -23.79 -2.39
N LEU A 119 0.28 -23.10 -1.82
CA LEU A 119 0.90 -21.92 -2.43
C LEU A 119 1.74 -22.35 -3.64
N ILE A 120 1.46 -21.78 -4.81
CA ILE A 120 2.14 -22.12 -6.08
C ILE A 120 2.80 -20.92 -6.77
N GLY A 121 2.60 -19.70 -6.29
CA GLY A 121 3.15 -18.47 -6.89
C GLY A 121 2.93 -17.24 -6.04
#